data_AF-A0A0C1GK96-F1
#
_entry.id   AF-A0A0C1GK96-F1
#
_cell.length_a   1.000
_cell.length_b   1.000
_cell.length_c   1.000
_cell.angle_alpha   90.00
_cell.angle_beta   90.00
_cell.angle_gamma   90.00
#
_symmetry.space_group_name_H-M   'P 1'
#
loop_
_entity.id
_entity.type
_entity.pdbx_description
1 polymer ?
#
loop_
_entity_poly.entity_id
_entity_poly.type
_entity_poly.pdbx_seq_one_letter_code
_entity_poly.pdbx_strand_id
1 'polypeptide(L)'
;MANIKLKTHTSYILLASALLSGCHTYQVDQSRRSKIAQFAINHPVAAQVIGVEDKNSTNLTSNAARFATRTGLDDLANGEGRGTQVNAVRQALWQAAISSQFDSEIANRAGNAYLSDMEIREGKTDYYSRFLADQAVDQRNNRIGRSIGSGKPGADMKALLQSVLFYYHKVGLWTASEVKASGRKVWRISQEKLSEAEYRRALKNIAPLNTNGMLPNEQNLKTDTFKEIKKTVKVITKVED
;
A
#
# COMPACT_ATOMS: atom_id res chain seq x y z
N MET A 1 15.30 -12.67 54.68
CA MET A 1 14.35 -11.99 53.77
C MET A 1 15.10 -11.59 52.51
N ALA A 2 14.95 -12.33 51.42
CA ALA A 2 15.58 -12.00 50.13
C ALA A 2 14.48 -11.60 49.15
N ASN A 3 14.46 -10.34 48.74
CA ASN A 3 13.46 -9.75 47.86
C ASN A 3 13.97 -9.84 46.42
N ILE A 4 13.52 -10.86 45.67
CA ILE A 4 13.88 -11.03 44.26
C ILE A 4 13.04 -10.04 43.43
N LYS A 5 13.71 -9.06 42.80
CA LYS A 5 13.10 -8.09 41.90
C LYS A 5 12.59 -8.78 40.62
N LEU A 6 11.32 -9.18 40.63
CA LEU A 6 10.56 -9.59 39.44
C LEU A 6 10.08 -8.33 38.68
N LYS A 7 10.95 -7.65 37.92
CA LYS A 7 10.50 -6.50 37.08
C LYS A 7 10.99 -6.49 35.63
N THR A 8 11.83 -7.44 35.23
CA THR A 8 12.41 -7.48 33.88
C THR A 8 11.89 -8.62 33.00
N HIS A 9 11.17 -9.60 33.55
CA HIS A 9 10.68 -10.75 32.77
C HIS A 9 9.23 -10.63 32.29
N THR A 10 8.41 -9.77 32.89
CA THR A 10 7.00 -9.58 32.50
C THR A 10 6.84 -9.00 31.09
N SER A 11 7.73 -8.10 30.66
CA SER A 11 7.69 -7.54 29.30
C SER A 11 8.04 -8.57 28.22
N TYR A 12 8.94 -9.51 28.51
CA TYR A 12 9.28 -10.61 27.58
C TYR A 12 8.22 -11.71 27.58
N ILE A 13 7.55 -11.95 28.71
CA ILE A 13 6.45 -12.92 28.81
C ILE A 13 5.21 -12.44 28.06
N LEU A 14 4.92 -11.13 28.06
CA LEU A 14 3.83 -10.54 27.25
C LEU A 14 4.14 -10.56 25.74
N LEU A 15 5.41 -10.37 25.36
CA LEU A 15 5.84 -10.50 23.96
C LEU A 15 5.79 -11.96 23.49
N ALA A 16 6.18 -12.91 24.35
CA ALA A 16 6.15 -14.35 24.06
C ALA A 16 4.74 -14.94 24.01
N SER A 17 3.81 -14.45 24.84
CA SER A 17 2.40 -14.89 24.79
C SER A 17 1.64 -14.32 23.59
N ALA A 18 2.01 -13.14 23.08
CA ALA A 18 1.55 -12.65 21.78
C ALA A 18 2.10 -13.49 20.61
N LEU A 19 3.35 -13.98 20.70
CA LEU A 19 3.97 -14.84 19.69
C LEU A 19 3.39 -16.27 19.68
N LEU A 20 3.02 -16.83 20.83
CA LEU A 20 2.42 -18.18 20.93
C LEU A 20 0.95 -18.24 20.50
N SER A 21 0.25 -17.10 20.48
CA SER A 21 -1.13 -17.01 19.97
C SER A 21 -1.20 -16.90 18.44
N GLY A 22 -0.06 -16.69 17.78
CA GLY A 22 0.09 -16.47 16.33
C GLY A 22 -0.13 -17.71 15.44
N CYS A 23 -0.37 -18.89 16.01
CA CYS A 23 -0.73 -20.11 15.27
C CYS A 23 -2.21 -20.14 14.85
N HIS A 24 -2.82 -18.99 14.53
CA HIS A 24 -4.07 -18.98 13.79
C HIS A 24 -3.71 -18.83 12.32
N THR A 25 -4.06 -19.81 11.50
CA THR A 25 -3.95 -19.71 10.04
C THR A 25 -4.73 -18.50 9.55
N TYR A 26 -4.17 -17.77 8.59
CA TYR A 26 -4.85 -16.70 7.87
C TYR A 26 -6.20 -17.19 7.35
N GLN A 27 -7.30 -16.52 7.70
CA GLN A 27 -8.65 -16.84 7.22
C GLN A 27 -9.23 -15.68 6.43
N VAL A 28 -9.88 -16.00 5.31
CA VAL A 28 -10.47 -15.03 4.37
C VAL A 28 -11.51 -14.14 5.06
N ASP A 29 -12.24 -14.69 6.04
CA ASP A 29 -13.36 -14.05 6.73
C ASP A 29 -12.94 -13.16 7.91
N GLN A 30 -11.63 -13.03 8.16
CA GLN A 30 -11.14 -12.15 9.22
C GLN A 30 -11.32 -10.68 8.87
N SER A 31 -11.62 -9.89 9.91
CA SER A 31 -11.69 -8.44 9.82
C SER A 31 -10.36 -7.84 9.33
N ARG A 32 -10.42 -6.67 8.71
CA ARG A 32 -9.21 -6.02 8.14
C ARG A 32 -8.20 -5.70 9.24
N ARG A 33 -8.68 -5.32 10.44
CA ARG A 33 -7.85 -5.16 11.65
C ARG A 33 -7.05 -6.41 11.96
N SER A 34 -7.74 -7.55 12.01
CA SER A 34 -7.13 -8.84 12.35
C SER A 34 -6.05 -9.23 11.35
N LYS A 35 -6.33 -9.08 10.04
CA LYS A 35 -5.37 -9.40 8.99
C LYS A 35 -4.10 -8.53 9.08
N ILE A 36 -4.24 -7.22 9.31
CA ILE A 36 -3.10 -6.31 9.49
C ILE A 36 -2.30 -6.66 10.75
N ALA A 37 -2.98 -6.96 11.87
CA ALA A 37 -2.32 -7.35 13.11
C ALA A 37 -1.55 -8.66 12.96
N GLN A 38 -2.16 -9.66 12.32
CA GLN A 38 -1.53 -10.94 12.06
C GLN A 38 -0.32 -10.80 11.13
N PHE A 39 -0.42 -9.98 10.07
CA PHE A 39 0.73 -9.66 9.22
C PHE A 39 1.87 -9.05 10.05
N ALA A 40 1.58 -8.09 10.93
CA ALA A 40 2.59 -7.44 11.76
C ALA A 40 3.25 -8.40 12.78
N ILE A 41 2.49 -9.34 13.34
CA ILE A 41 3.02 -10.37 14.26
C ILE A 41 3.93 -11.35 13.50
N ASN A 42 3.51 -11.78 12.32
CA ASN A 42 4.24 -12.78 11.53
C ASN A 42 5.44 -12.19 10.76
N HIS A 43 5.41 -10.89 10.45
CA HIS A 43 6.43 -10.20 9.65
C HIS A 43 6.81 -8.82 10.26
N PRO A 44 7.34 -8.77 11.49
CA PRO A 44 7.53 -7.52 12.22
C PRO A 44 8.50 -6.54 11.53
N VAL A 45 9.59 -7.04 10.95
CA VAL A 45 10.56 -6.21 10.20
C VAL A 45 9.91 -5.60 8.95
N ALA A 46 9.16 -6.41 8.20
CA ALA A 46 8.44 -5.92 7.02
C ALA A 46 7.37 -4.91 7.41
N ALA A 47 6.58 -5.19 8.45
CA ALA A 47 5.56 -4.28 8.94
C ALA A 47 6.13 -2.92 9.38
N GLN A 48 7.30 -2.91 10.03
CA GLN A 48 7.98 -1.67 10.42
C GLN A 48 8.39 -0.84 9.19
N VAL A 49 9.00 -1.47 8.20
CA VAL A 49 9.50 -0.82 6.98
C VAL A 49 8.34 -0.32 6.10
N ILE A 50 7.30 -1.14 5.97
CA ILE A 50 6.05 -0.79 5.27
C ILE A 50 5.44 0.43 5.96
N GLY A 51 5.25 0.34 7.27
CA GLY A 51 4.76 1.40 8.12
C GLY A 51 3.37 1.89 7.76
N VAL A 52 2.90 2.85 8.57
CA VAL A 52 1.62 3.54 8.38
C VAL A 52 1.88 4.88 7.72
N GLU A 53 0.96 5.30 6.85
CA GLU A 53 1.02 6.63 6.25
C GLU A 53 1.11 7.75 7.31
N ASP A 54 2.21 8.50 7.25
CA ASP A 54 2.44 9.74 7.98
C ASP A 54 3.28 10.67 7.09
N LYS A 55 2.80 11.91 6.90
CA LYS A 55 3.48 12.97 6.16
C LYS A 55 4.93 13.18 6.62
N ASN A 56 5.22 12.90 7.89
CA ASN A 56 6.52 13.07 8.53
C ASN A 56 7.36 11.78 8.62
N SER A 57 7.00 10.72 7.88
CA SER A 57 7.72 9.44 7.86
C SER A 57 8.33 9.13 6.49
N THR A 58 9.36 8.28 6.46
CA THR A 58 10.00 7.76 5.24
C THR A 58 9.75 6.27 5.04
N ASN A 59 8.73 5.70 5.70
CA ASN A 59 8.29 4.33 5.46
C ASN A 59 7.70 4.17 4.04
N LEU A 60 7.58 2.93 3.56
CA LEU A 60 7.15 2.67 2.18
C LEU A 60 5.74 3.20 1.89
N THR A 61 4.82 3.08 2.85
CA THR A 61 3.44 3.57 2.70
C THR A 61 3.40 5.09 2.51
N SER A 62 4.10 5.84 3.38
CA SER A 62 4.24 7.29 3.28
C SER A 62 4.88 7.72 1.97
N ASN A 63 5.97 7.06 1.57
CA ASN A 63 6.67 7.39 0.35
C ASN A 63 5.81 7.10 -0.90
N ALA A 64 5.06 5.99 -0.92
CA ALA A 64 4.15 5.67 -2.03
C ALA A 64 3.07 6.74 -2.22
N ALA A 65 2.38 7.12 -1.13
CA ALA A 65 1.36 8.17 -1.16
C ALA A 65 1.97 9.51 -1.61
N ARG A 66 3.13 9.85 -1.04
CA ARG A 66 3.87 11.08 -1.34
C ARG A 66 4.31 11.17 -2.81
N PHE A 67 4.79 10.06 -3.39
CA PHE A 67 5.18 10.02 -4.79
C PHE A 67 3.97 10.10 -5.72
N ALA A 68 2.92 9.33 -5.43
CA ALA A 68 1.72 9.28 -6.25
C ALA A 68 1.07 10.66 -6.40
N THR A 69 0.91 11.40 -5.30
CA THR A 69 0.34 12.76 -5.34
C THR A 69 1.23 13.74 -6.13
N ARG A 70 2.56 13.57 -6.08
CA ARG A 70 3.48 14.42 -6.85
C ARG A 70 3.58 14.08 -8.33
N THR A 71 2.91 13.04 -8.82
CA THR A 71 2.85 12.79 -10.27
C THR A 71 2.07 13.87 -11.01
N GLY A 72 1.12 14.55 -10.36
CA GLY A 72 0.20 15.49 -11.05
C GLY A 72 -0.73 14.79 -12.04
N LEU A 73 -1.03 13.51 -11.77
CA LEU A 73 -2.10 12.76 -12.41
C LEU A 73 -3.44 13.09 -11.74
N ASP A 74 -4.54 12.67 -12.38
CA ASP A 74 -5.87 12.95 -11.89
C ASP A 74 -6.18 12.17 -10.60
N ASP A 75 -6.60 12.92 -9.59
CA ASP A 75 -7.15 12.40 -8.35
C ASP A 75 -8.61 12.80 -8.14
N LEU A 76 -9.23 13.55 -9.07
CA LEU A 76 -10.54 14.17 -8.85
C LEU A 76 -11.68 13.47 -9.57
N ALA A 77 -11.44 12.62 -10.58
CA ALA A 77 -12.48 11.96 -11.38
C ALA A 77 -13.62 11.32 -10.57
N ASN A 78 -13.34 10.88 -9.35
CA ASN A 78 -14.31 10.16 -8.52
C ASN A 78 -14.63 10.86 -7.19
N GLY A 79 -14.17 12.09 -6.95
CA GLY A 79 -14.22 12.73 -5.64
C GLY A 79 -13.14 12.21 -4.69
N GLU A 80 -11.88 12.31 -5.14
CA GLU A 80 -10.63 12.04 -4.42
C GLU A 80 -10.33 10.57 -4.05
N GLY A 81 -9.12 10.12 -4.37
CA GLY A 81 -8.53 8.84 -3.97
C GLY A 81 -9.10 7.63 -4.70
N ARG A 82 -10.27 7.14 -4.30
CA ARG A 82 -10.73 5.80 -4.73
C ARG A 82 -10.94 5.72 -6.25
N GLY A 83 -10.28 4.76 -6.88
CA GLY A 83 -10.34 4.46 -8.30
C GLY A 83 -9.62 5.46 -9.22
N THR A 84 -8.85 6.41 -8.69
CA THR A 84 -8.22 7.48 -9.48
C THR A 84 -6.86 7.06 -10.07
N GLN A 85 -6.31 7.88 -10.98
CA GLN A 85 -4.97 7.63 -11.53
C GLN A 85 -3.88 7.71 -10.45
N VAL A 86 -4.01 8.67 -9.52
CA VAL A 86 -3.11 8.81 -8.37
C VAL A 86 -3.16 7.56 -7.49
N ASN A 87 -4.34 7.04 -7.16
CA ASN A 87 -4.44 5.82 -6.36
C ASN A 87 -3.91 4.58 -7.10
N ALA A 88 -4.13 4.49 -8.41
CA ALA A 88 -3.56 3.41 -9.22
C ALA A 88 -2.03 3.38 -9.14
N VAL A 89 -1.37 4.54 -9.27
CA VAL A 89 0.09 4.66 -9.11
C VAL A 89 0.51 4.35 -7.67
N ARG A 90 -0.21 4.86 -6.66
CA ARG A 90 0.08 4.63 -5.24
C ARG A 90 0.14 3.14 -4.93
N GLN A 91 -0.86 2.37 -5.33
CA GLN A 91 -0.95 0.93 -5.04
C GLN A 91 0.09 0.12 -5.80
N ALA A 92 0.27 0.41 -7.10
CA ALA A 92 1.30 -0.25 -7.89
C ALA A 92 2.72 0.03 -7.35
N LEU A 93 3.01 1.28 -6.99
CA LEU A 93 4.31 1.66 -6.42
C LEU A 93 4.53 1.04 -5.04
N TRP A 94 3.52 1.06 -4.17
CA TRP A 94 3.61 0.47 -2.84
C TRP A 94 3.95 -1.02 -2.91
N GLN A 95 3.26 -1.79 -3.76
CA GLN A 95 3.57 -3.21 -3.96
C GLN A 95 4.90 -3.45 -4.65
N ALA A 96 5.29 -2.61 -5.61
CA ALA A 96 6.60 -2.69 -6.24
C ALA A 96 7.72 -2.50 -5.21
N ALA A 97 7.58 -1.55 -4.30
CA ALA A 97 8.59 -1.30 -3.27
C ALA A 97 8.68 -2.42 -2.24
N ILE A 98 7.55 -2.96 -1.77
CA ILE A 98 7.57 -4.10 -0.85
C ILE A 98 8.20 -5.32 -1.52
N SER A 99 7.83 -5.59 -2.77
CA SER A 99 8.36 -6.75 -3.51
C SER A 99 9.82 -6.62 -3.88
N SER A 100 10.30 -5.39 -4.16
CA SER A 100 11.71 -5.10 -4.42
C SER A 100 12.56 -5.25 -3.16
N GLN A 101 12.01 -4.85 -2.00
CA GLN A 101 12.76 -4.84 -0.75
C GLN A 101 12.76 -6.18 -0.02
N PHE A 102 11.67 -6.94 -0.09
CA PHE A 102 11.52 -8.22 0.57
C PHE A 102 11.41 -9.33 -0.47
N ASP A 103 10.19 -9.60 -0.94
CA ASP A 103 9.89 -10.53 -2.01
C ASP A 103 8.40 -10.39 -2.41
N SER A 104 8.02 -11.12 -3.46
CA SER A 104 6.64 -11.20 -3.93
C SER A 104 5.65 -11.73 -2.87
N GLU A 105 6.09 -12.62 -1.99
CA GLU A 105 5.21 -13.26 -1.01
C GLU A 105 4.83 -12.30 0.12
N ILE A 106 5.81 -11.61 0.69
CA ILE A 106 5.61 -10.54 1.68
C ILE A 106 4.75 -9.42 1.10
N ALA A 107 4.99 -9.02 -0.15
CA ALA A 107 4.17 -8.04 -0.83
C ALA A 107 2.70 -8.50 -0.95
N ASN A 108 2.47 -9.75 -1.36
CA ASN A 108 1.14 -10.32 -1.48
C ASN A 108 0.43 -10.41 -0.12
N ARG A 109 1.12 -10.88 0.92
CA ARG A 109 0.57 -10.96 2.29
C ARG A 109 0.23 -9.57 2.84
N ALA A 110 1.10 -8.58 2.64
CA ALA A 110 0.85 -7.20 3.02
C ALA A 110 -0.36 -6.63 2.27
N GLY A 111 -0.44 -6.79 0.95
CA GLY A 111 -1.57 -6.31 0.16
C GLY A 111 -2.90 -6.92 0.57
N ASN A 112 -2.93 -8.25 0.76
CA ASN A 112 -4.12 -8.98 1.19
C ASN A 112 -4.59 -8.59 2.59
N ALA A 113 -3.71 -8.10 3.45
CA ALA A 113 -4.10 -7.65 4.79
C ALA A 113 -4.99 -6.39 4.77
N TYR A 114 -4.90 -5.56 3.73
CA TYR A 114 -5.69 -4.32 3.60
C TYR A 114 -7.02 -4.49 2.86
N LEU A 115 -7.34 -5.70 2.40
CA LEU A 115 -8.53 -6.00 1.60
C LEU A 115 -9.61 -6.67 2.43
N SER A 116 -10.86 -6.24 2.22
CA SER A 116 -12.05 -6.88 2.82
C SER A 116 -12.45 -8.14 2.05
N ASP A 117 -12.36 -8.12 0.73
CA ASP A 117 -12.57 -9.28 -0.15
C ASP A 117 -11.25 -9.60 -0.86
N MET A 118 -10.86 -10.87 -0.86
CA MET A 118 -9.62 -11.35 -1.48
C MET A 118 -9.83 -11.99 -2.84
N GLU A 119 -11.08 -12.32 -3.18
CA GLU A 119 -11.39 -13.01 -4.42
C GLU A 119 -11.49 -11.99 -5.56
N ILE A 120 -10.40 -11.88 -6.31
CA ILE A 120 -10.43 -11.14 -7.57
C ILE A 120 -11.26 -11.94 -8.57
N ARG A 121 -12.47 -11.45 -8.84
CA ARG A 121 -13.26 -11.95 -9.96
C ARG A 121 -12.74 -11.28 -11.24
N GLU A 122 -11.77 -11.92 -11.90
CA GLU A 122 -11.07 -11.36 -13.06
C GLU A 122 -12.02 -10.84 -14.14
N GLY A 123 -13.08 -11.60 -14.45
CA GLY A 123 -14.08 -11.23 -15.45
C GLY A 123 -15.12 -10.20 -14.98
N LYS A 124 -15.09 -9.75 -13.71
CA LYS A 124 -16.03 -8.76 -13.19
C LYS A 124 -15.42 -7.36 -13.27
N THR A 125 -16.02 -6.53 -14.12
CA THR A 125 -15.63 -5.13 -14.31
C THR A 125 -16.64 -4.13 -13.72
N ASP A 126 -17.87 -4.56 -13.45
CA ASP A 126 -18.95 -3.67 -12.99
C ASP A 126 -19.30 -3.97 -11.52
N TYR A 127 -19.40 -2.90 -10.73
CA TYR A 127 -19.65 -2.96 -9.29
C TYR A 127 -20.72 -1.93 -8.91
N TYR A 128 -21.59 -2.28 -7.96
CA TYR A 128 -22.62 -1.34 -7.47
C TYR A 128 -22.06 -0.30 -6.50
N SER A 129 -20.86 -0.52 -5.96
CA SER A 129 -20.23 0.35 -4.97
C SER A 129 -18.86 0.82 -5.45
N ARG A 130 -18.58 2.11 -5.27
CA ARG A 130 -17.27 2.72 -5.51
C ARG A 130 -16.18 1.99 -4.72
N PHE A 131 -16.49 1.61 -3.48
CA PHE A 131 -15.56 0.92 -2.59
C PHE A 131 -15.18 -0.47 -3.10
N LEU A 132 -16.15 -1.22 -3.65
CA LEU A 132 -15.87 -2.54 -4.21
C LEU A 132 -15.08 -2.45 -5.53
N ALA A 133 -15.42 -1.47 -6.38
CA ALA A 133 -14.64 -1.19 -7.59
C ALA A 133 -13.19 -0.82 -7.25
N ASP A 134 -12.99 0.04 -6.25
CA ASP A 134 -11.68 0.47 -5.77
C ASP A 134 -10.84 -0.70 -5.24
N GLN A 135 -11.40 -1.58 -4.41
CA GLN A 135 -10.67 -2.77 -3.96
C GLN A 135 -10.26 -3.69 -5.12
N ALA A 136 -11.14 -3.84 -6.12
CA ALA A 136 -10.86 -4.62 -7.29
C ALA A 136 -9.78 -3.99 -8.19
N VAL A 137 -9.70 -2.65 -8.24
CA VAL A 137 -8.62 -1.88 -8.87
C VAL A 137 -7.32 -2.05 -8.11
N ASP A 138 -7.34 -1.83 -6.80
CA ASP A 138 -6.21 -1.94 -5.89
C ASP A 138 -5.56 -3.33 -5.99
N GLN A 139 -6.35 -4.39 -5.94
CA GLN A 139 -5.89 -5.76 -6.13
C GLN A 139 -5.16 -5.98 -7.46
N ARG A 140 -5.71 -5.46 -8.56
CA ARG A 140 -5.11 -5.63 -9.90
C ARG A 140 -3.81 -4.83 -10.02
N ASN A 141 -3.80 -3.59 -9.55
CA ASN A 141 -2.60 -2.75 -9.52
C ASN A 141 -1.54 -3.29 -8.57
N ASN A 142 -1.95 -3.92 -7.46
CA ASN A 142 -1.04 -4.59 -6.54
C ASN A 142 -0.27 -5.72 -7.22
N ARG A 143 -0.94 -6.51 -8.07
CA ARG A 143 -0.29 -7.59 -8.84
C ARG A 143 0.70 -7.05 -9.87
N ILE A 144 0.33 -5.99 -10.58
CA ILE A 144 1.23 -5.30 -11.52
C ILE A 144 2.47 -4.78 -10.77
N GLY A 145 2.25 -4.04 -9.68
CA GLY A 145 3.31 -3.49 -8.83
C GLY A 145 4.28 -4.56 -8.35
N ARG A 146 3.76 -5.64 -7.78
CA ARG A 146 4.58 -6.76 -7.31
C ARG A 146 5.43 -7.38 -8.43
N SER A 147 4.86 -7.56 -9.63
CA SER A 147 5.62 -8.04 -10.78
C SER A 147 6.77 -7.10 -11.17
N ILE A 148 6.53 -5.79 -11.15
CA ILE A 148 7.56 -4.77 -11.42
C ILE A 148 8.66 -4.83 -10.36
N GLY A 149 8.28 -4.90 -9.08
CA GLY A 149 9.22 -4.94 -7.96
C GLY A 149 10.09 -6.20 -7.95
N SER A 150 9.50 -7.36 -8.22
CA SER A 150 10.24 -8.64 -8.29
C SER A 150 11.31 -8.65 -9.39
N GLY A 151 11.09 -7.93 -10.48
CA GLY A 151 12.09 -7.76 -11.54
C GLY A 151 13.19 -6.76 -11.22
N LYS A 152 13.14 -6.08 -10.07
CA LYS A 152 14.07 -5.01 -9.67
C LYS A 152 14.46 -5.08 -8.18
N PRO A 153 15.05 -6.18 -7.69
CA PRO A 153 15.41 -6.30 -6.27
C PRO A 153 16.31 -5.16 -5.79
N GLY A 154 16.01 -4.58 -4.63
CA GLY A 154 16.78 -3.51 -4.01
C GLY A 154 16.72 -2.15 -4.69
N ALA A 155 15.91 -1.98 -5.74
CA ALA A 155 15.75 -0.69 -6.41
C ALA A 155 15.07 0.33 -5.48
N ASP A 156 15.55 1.58 -5.51
CA ASP A 156 14.91 2.67 -4.77
C ASP A 156 13.52 3.01 -5.34
N MET A 157 12.71 3.65 -4.50
CA MET A 157 11.31 3.89 -4.81
C MET A 157 11.08 4.88 -5.97
N LYS A 158 12.04 5.77 -6.27
CA LYS A 158 11.96 6.67 -7.43
C LYS A 158 12.17 5.89 -8.73
N ALA A 159 13.15 4.98 -8.75
CA ALA A 159 13.40 4.09 -9.89
C ALA A 159 12.22 3.12 -10.13
N LEU A 160 11.61 2.62 -9.06
CA LEU A 160 10.39 1.81 -9.14
C LEU A 160 9.22 2.63 -9.69
N LEU A 161 9.04 3.87 -9.23
CA LEU A 161 8.00 4.76 -9.75
C LEU A 161 8.16 5.05 -11.25
N GLN A 162 9.38 5.29 -11.72
CA GLN A 162 9.64 5.45 -13.16
C GLN A 162 9.21 4.20 -13.94
N SER A 163 9.46 3.01 -13.39
CA SER A 163 9.04 1.73 -13.97
C SER A 163 7.51 1.56 -13.98
N VAL A 164 6.85 1.97 -12.90
CA VAL A 164 5.37 2.00 -12.80
C VAL A 164 4.77 2.97 -13.82
N LEU A 165 5.30 4.20 -13.94
CA LEU A 165 4.82 5.17 -14.91
C LEU A 165 5.04 4.71 -16.36
N PHE A 166 6.18 4.06 -16.64
CA PHE A 166 6.43 3.46 -17.95
C PHE A 166 5.43 2.34 -18.25
N TYR A 167 5.15 1.46 -17.29
CA TYR A 167 4.13 0.42 -17.45
C TYR A 167 2.74 1.03 -17.65
N TYR A 168 2.38 2.05 -16.89
CA TYR A 168 1.10 2.76 -17.03
C TYR A 168 0.96 3.39 -18.41
N HIS A 169 2.04 3.95 -18.97
CA HIS A 169 2.01 4.51 -20.31
C HIS A 169 1.93 3.44 -21.42
N LYS A 170 2.67 2.32 -21.31
CA LYS A 170 2.75 1.32 -22.39
C LYS A 170 1.63 0.27 -22.34
N VAL A 171 1.31 -0.20 -21.15
CA VAL A 171 0.39 -1.33 -20.92
C VAL A 171 -0.89 -0.86 -20.24
N GLY A 172 -0.77 -0.06 -19.18
CA GLY A 172 -1.89 0.53 -18.46
C GLY A 172 -2.03 0.06 -17.02
N LEU A 173 -2.63 0.89 -16.18
CA LEU A 173 -3.04 0.56 -14.80
C LEU A 173 -4.57 0.61 -14.69
N TRP A 174 -5.10 -0.07 -13.69
CA TRP A 174 -6.53 -0.13 -13.46
C TRP A 174 -7.01 1.14 -12.76
N THR A 175 -8.14 1.68 -13.20
CA THR A 175 -8.88 2.78 -12.58
C THR A 175 -10.37 2.41 -12.52
N ALA A 176 -11.17 3.21 -11.83
CA ALA A 176 -12.62 3.09 -11.82
C ALA A 176 -13.27 4.38 -12.29
N SER A 177 -14.40 4.26 -12.98
CA SER A 177 -15.23 5.38 -13.40
C SER A 177 -16.71 5.06 -13.19
N GLU A 178 -17.49 6.10 -12.96
CA GLU A 178 -18.94 5.99 -12.88
C GLU A 178 -19.56 5.98 -14.28
N VAL A 179 -20.37 4.96 -14.58
CA VAL A 179 -21.05 4.83 -15.87
C VAL A 179 -22.53 4.49 -15.68
N LYS A 180 -23.35 4.79 -16.69
CA LYS A 180 -24.74 4.30 -16.77
C LYS A 180 -24.77 3.02 -17.59
N ALA A 181 -25.17 1.91 -16.97
CA ALA A 181 -25.38 0.62 -17.62
C ALA A 181 -26.83 0.17 -17.38
N SER A 182 -27.56 -0.13 -18.45
CA SER A 182 -28.96 -0.59 -18.39
C SER A 182 -29.86 0.31 -17.52
N GLY A 183 -29.71 1.63 -17.66
CA GLY A 183 -30.47 2.64 -16.90
C GLY A 183 -30.07 2.80 -15.43
N ARG A 184 -29.05 2.09 -14.94
CA ARG A 184 -28.56 2.18 -13.55
C ARG A 184 -27.13 2.69 -13.50
N LYS A 185 -26.81 3.41 -12.43
CA LYS A 185 -25.44 3.81 -12.09
C LYS A 185 -24.65 2.59 -11.63
N VAL A 186 -23.48 2.38 -12.23
CA VAL A 186 -22.51 1.37 -11.83
C VAL A 186 -21.10 1.97 -11.83
N TRP A 187 -20.22 1.40 -11.02
CA TRP A 187 -18.80 1.68 -11.03
C TRP A 187 -18.10 0.65 -11.90
N ARG A 188 -17.56 1.10 -13.03
CA ARG A 188 -16.83 0.25 -13.97
C ARG A 188 -15.34 0.45 -13.79
N ILE A 189 -14.61 -0.66 -13.68
CA ILE A 189 -13.15 -0.65 -13.69
C ILE A 189 -12.65 -0.91 -15.10
N SER A 190 -11.55 -0.28 -15.47
CA SER A 190 -10.88 -0.46 -16.76
C SER A 190 -9.38 -0.29 -16.62
N GLN A 191 -8.61 -0.92 -17.50
CA GLN A 191 -7.17 -0.74 -17.58
C GLN A 191 -6.87 0.39 -18.57
N GLU A 192 -6.49 1.54 -18.05
CA GLU A 192 -6.26 2.75 -18.82
C GLU A 192 -4.76 3.00 -19.02
N LYS A 193 -4.40 3.73 -20.08
CA LYS A 193 -3.02 4.15 -20.33
C LYS A 193 -2.87 5.65 -20.10
N LEU A 194 -1.69 6.06 -19.64
CA LEU A 194 -1.31 7.46 -19.69
C LEU A 194 -1.08 7.87 -21.15
N SER A 195 -1.66 9.00 -21.54
CA SER A 195 -1.22 9.70 -22.74
C SER A 195 0.26 10.07 -22.62
N GLU A 196 0.91 10.27 -23.77
CA GLU A 196 2.30 10.70 -23.81
C GLU A 196 2.50 12.03 -23.04
N ALA A 197 1.53 12.94 -23.08
CA ALA A 197 1.59 14.21 -22.36
C ALA A 197 1.51 14.02 -20.84
N GLU A 198 0.61 13.16 -20.35
CA GLU A 198 0.51 12.83 -18.93
C GLU A 198 1.76 12.12 -18.42
N TYR A 199 2.28 11.15 -19.19
CA TYR A 199 3.51 10.43 -18.84
C TYR A 199 4.71 11.38 -18.72
N ARG A 200 4.93 12.25 -19.71
CA ARG A 200 6.02 13.23 -19.68
C ARG A 200 5.87 14.24 -18.53
N ARG A 201 4.64 14.69 -18.26
CA ARG A 201 4.34 15.59 -17.13
C ARG A 201 4.66 14.91 -15.80
N ALA A 202 4.24 13.65 -15.61
CA ALA A 202 4.52 12.89 -14.39
C ALA A 202 6.02 12.71 -14.19
N LEU A 203 6.78 12.35 -15.22
CA LEU A 203 8.24 12.25 -15.15
C LEU A 203 8.90 13.58 -14.77
N LYS A 204 8.45 14.69 -15.37
CA LYS A 204 8.95 16.03 -15.04
C LYS A 204 8.70 16.38 -13.56
N ASN A 205 7.51 16.07 -13.06
CA ASN A 205 7.14 16.40 -11.68
C ASN A 205 7.93 15.60 -10.64
N ILE A 206 8.31 14.36 -10.93
CA ILE A 206 9.08 13.52 -10.00
C ILE A 206 10.59 13.71 -10.13
N ALA A 207 11.08 14.32 -11.21
CA ALA A 207 12.50 14.56 -11.45
C ALA A 207 13.24 15.25 -10.28
N PRO A 208 12.71 16.31 -9.64
CA PRO A 208 13.42 16.97 -8.54
C PRO A 208 13.35 16.23 -7.20
N LEU A 209 12.59 15.15 -7.10
CA LEU A 209 12.38 14.43 -5.84
C LEU A 209 13.54 13.48 -5.53
N ASN A 210 13.85 13.28 -4.25
CA ASN A 210 14.78 12.23 -3.81
C ASN A 210 14.09 10.85 -3.76
N THR A 211 14.80 9.84 -3.26
CA THR A 211 14.31 8.45 -3.14
C THR A 211 13.11 8.26 -2.21
N ASN A 212 12.82 9.24 -1.35
CA ASN A 212 11.65 9.26 -0.46
C ASN A 212 10.51 10.12 -1.02
N GLY A 213 10.64 10.66 -2.24
CA GLY A 213 9.64 11.53 -2.84
C GLY A 213 9.64 12.93 -2.25
N MET A 214 10.75 13.39 -1.66
CA MET A 214 10.87 14.72 -1.07
C MET A 214 11.70 15.65 -1.96
N LEU A 215 11.34 16.92 -1.99
CA LEU A 215 12.16 18.01 -2.52
C LEU A 215 13.38 18.26 -1.60
N PRO A 216 14.45 18.89 -2.10
CA PRO A 216 15.64 19.21 -1.31
C PRO A 216 15.36 19.97 -0.01
N ASN A 217 14.40 20.89 -0.01
CA ASN A 217 14.03 21.71 1.15
C ASN A 217 13.15 21.00 2.19
N GLU A 218 12.65 19.79 1.89
CA GLU A 218 11.80 18.99 2.79
C GLU A 218 12.62 17.96 3.60
N GLN A 219 13.94 17.94 3.42
CA GLN A 219 14.85 16.94 3.97
C GLN A 219 15.19 17.22 5.44
N ASN A 220 14.27 16.91 6.36
CA ASN A 220 14.55 16.94 7.82
C ASN A 220 13.82 15.82 8.61
N LEU A 221 13.33 14.78 7.92
CA LEU A 221 12.53 13.72 8.53
C LEU A 221 13.41 12.50 8.85
N LYS A 222 13.49 12.12 10.12
CA LYS A 222 14.07 10.85 10.58
C LYS A 222 12.95 9.93 11.05
N THR A 223 12.95 8.71 10.53
CA THR A 223 12.03 7.66 10.98
C THR A 223 12.50 7.12 12.32
N ASP A 224 11.66 7.23 13.34
CA ASP A 224 11.89 6.66 14.67
C ASP A 224 11.14 5.32 14.77
N THR A 225 11.90 4.23 14.91
CA THR A 225 11.40 2.85 15.04
C THR A 225 10.29 2.71 16.08
N PHE A 226 10.45 3.32 17.26
CA PHE A 226 9.48 3.19 18.35
C PHE A 226 8.19 3.97 18.05
N LYS A 227 8.33 5.10 17.35
CA LYS A 227 7.19 5.90 16.87
C LYS A 227 6.39 5.13 15.82
N GLU A 228 7.03 4.45 14.89
CA GLU A 228 6.35 3.64 13.86
C GLU A 228 5.59 2.45 14.44
N ILE A 229 6.17 1.76 15.43
CA ILE A 229 5.48 0.67 16.14
C ILE A 229 4.23 1.21 16.86
N LYS A 230 4.34 2.33 17.60
CA LYS A 230 3.19 2.96 18.26
C LYS A 230 2.09 3.36 17.29
N LYS A 231 2.45 3.91 16.12
CA LYS A 231 1.48 4.26 15.07
C LYS A 231 0.77 3.03 14.53
N THR A 232 1.51 1.97 14.25
CA THR A 232 0.95 0.71 13.75
C THR A 232 -0.09 0.15 14.71
N VAL A 233 0.23 0.10 16.02
CA VAL A 233 -0.72 -0.33 17.07
C VAL A 233 -1.95 0.58 17.12
N LYS A 234 -1.76 1.91 17.05
CA LYS A 234 -2.87 2.88 17.07
C LYS A 234 -3.77 2.79 15.83
N VAL A 235 -3.23 2.44 14.67
CA VAL A 235 -4.03 2.27 13.46
C VAL A 235 -4.81 0.97 13.52
N ILE A 236 -4.19 -0.14 13.95
CA ILE A 236 -4.89 -1.41 14.15
C ILE A 236 -6.12 -1.24 15.06
N THR A 237 -6.06 -0.39 16.09
CA THR A 237 -7.23 -0.14 16.96
C THR A 237 -8.29 0.77 16.34
N LYS A 238 -8.02 1.42 15.20
CA LYS A 238 -8.90 2.40 14.53
C LYS A 238 -9.40 1.98 13.14
N VAL A 239 -8.87 0.95 12.51
CA VAL A 239 -9.29 0.52 11.16
C VAL A 239 -10.77 0.10 11.15
N GLU A 240 -11.69 0.87 10.61
CA GLU A 240 -13.10 0.41 10.53
C GLU A 240 -13.21 -0.86 9.66
N ASP A 241 -14.05 -1.80 10.09
CA ASP A 241 -14.35 -3.04 9.37
C ASP A 241 -15.53 -2.84 8.41
#